data_AF-A0A946DRK8-F1
#
_entry.id   AF-A0A946DRK8-F1
#
_cell.length_a   1.000
_cell.length_b   1.000
_cell.length_c   1.000
_cell.angle_alpha   90.00
_cell.angle_beta   90.00
_cell.angle_gamma   90.00
#
_symmetry.space_group_name_H-M   'P 1'
#
loop_
_entity.id
_entity.type
_entity.pdbx_description
1 polymer ?
#
loop_
_entity_poly.entity_id
_entity_poly.type
_entity_poly.pdbx_seq_one_letter_code
_entity_poly.pdbx_strand_id
1 'polypeptide(L)'
;MRPSEFETIRPHLKRAVDDIDYFLIGLKEREKVQSEFSELYDLIAAGKTPPEVKGQGKPELTPEQYAALVWRTAEGEPITDEQREAVLAGVLPGQPICDEGWAALQFALRGGWRESSRQAAAWLRKAGETVEADGIDVALSRLPDESRDELSGYLEAMRTAAEYVLTILVQYPIQRLTPSTAGGLIDRLIAGPDDIELSPRELALLEAYLKQPVSPSQIQREKQTTGESETNDKRNKLKLIRDFNHNLRATIPASIASEPAADVGQSEPELSDNEDYKQSLQKLLSVFTDGVSEKCIIKAAKVMQNKNLTVNEKLEKIDRLTPFSPTASGDKLGDMLGVSGAAVKKSEWWADNRKGKKEEMVARREDNHRKRAKQHQPNRKDDDDYD
;
A
#
# COMPACT_ATOMS: atom_id res chain seq x y z
N MET A 1 6.83 18.88 3.40
CA MET A 1 8.00 18.12 3.92
C MET A 1 9.12 18.02 2.89
N ARG A 2 10.39 18.18 3.30
CA ARG A 2 11.54 18.00 2.38
C ARG A 2 11.74 16.52 2.02
N PRO A 3 12.31 16.19 0.84
CA PRO A 3 12.60 14.81 0.43
C PRO A 3 13.33 13.98 1.49
N SER A 4 14.34 14.58 2.12
CA SER A 4 15.15 13.94 3.16
C SER A 4 14.38 13.67 4.44
N GLU A 5 13.46 14.56 4.82
CA GLU A 5 12.58 14.39 5.98
C GLU A 5 11.59 13.24 5.74
N PHE A 6 11.03 13.11 4.53
CA PHE A 6 10.14 11.99 4.20
C PHE A 6 10.87 10.65 4.24
N GLU A 7 12.05 10.55 3.61
CA GLU A 7 12.82 9.30 3.64
C GLU A 7 13.26 8.91 5.06
N THR A 8 13.41 9.90 5.95
CA THR A 8 13.68 9.64 7.38
C THR A 8 12.46 9.02 8.08
N ILE A 9 11.23 9.47 7.79
CA ILE A 9 10.01 8.94 8.43
C ILE A 9 9.39 7.72 7.72
N ARG A 10 9.76 7.48 6.46
CA ARG A 10 9.20 6.41 5.61
C ARG A 10 9.30 5.01 6.21
N PRO A 11 10.41 4.58 6.86
CA PRO A 11 10.48 3.28 7.51
C PRO A 11 9.46 3.14 8.65
N HIS A 12 9.20 4.22 9.38
CA HIS A 12 8.25 4.23 10.49
C HIS A 12 6.80 4.14 9.99
N LEU A 13 6.47 4.86 8.92
CA LEU A 13 5.15 4.76 8.29
C LEU A 13 4.90 3.37 7.71
N LYS A 14 5.90 2.75 7.07
CA LYS A 14 5.80 1.35 6.60
C LYS A 14 5.56 0.38 7.74
N ARG A 15 6.33 0.51 8.83
CA ARG A 15 6.14 -0.31 10.03
C ARG A 15 4.74 -0.13 10.62
N ALA A 16 4.22 1.09 10.68
CA ALA A 16 2.86 1.33 11.15
C ALA A 16 1.81 0.64 10.27
N VAL A 17 1.97 0.63 8.95
CA VAL A 17 1.09 -0.13 8.04
C VAL A 17 1.22 -1.63 8.27
N ASP A 18 2.44 -2.14 8.33
CA ASP A 18 2.67 -3.58 8.58
C ASP A 18 2.04 -4.00 9.91
N ASP A 19 2.18 -3.20 10.98
CA ASP A 19 1.58 -3.45 12.29
C ASP A 19 0.05 -3.41 12.24
N ILE A 20 -0.55 -2.50 11.45
CA ILE A 20 -2.00 -2.41 11.26
C ILE A 20 -2.53 -3.59 10.43
N ASP A 21 -1.91 -3.92 9.31
CA ASP A 21 -2.30 -5.07 8.48
C ASP A 21 -2.20 -6.37 9.28
N TYR A 22 -1.12 -6.51 10.04
CA TYR A 22 -0.91 -7.64 10.93
C TYR A 22 -2.03 -7.78 11.97
N PHE A 23 -2.42 -6.67 12.59
CA PHE A 23 -3.55 -6.62 13.52
C PHE A 23 -4.90 -6.94 12.85
N LEU A 24 -5.17 -6.40 11.66
CA LEU A 24 -6.40 -6.66 10.90
C LEU A 24 -6.53 -8.13 10.48
N ILE A 25 -5.42 -8.81 10.19
CA ILE A 25 -5.41 -10.26 9.93
C ILE A 25 -5.85 -11.03 11.17
N GLY A 26 -5.25 -10.75 12.34
CA GLY A 26 -5.62 -11.41 13.59
C GLY A 26 -7.07 -11.18 14.01
N LEU A 27 -7.63 -10.01 13.69
CA LEU A 27 -9.04 -9.71 13.96
C LEU A 27 -10.02 -10.43 13.05
N LYS A 28 -9.70 -10.56 11.75
CA LYS A 28 -10.52 -11.37 10.82
C LYS A 28 -10.56 -12.82 11.25
N GLU A 29 -9.43 -13.36 11.73
CA GLU A 29 -9.39 -14.70 12.29
C GLU A 29 -10.26 -14.81 13.54
N ARG A 30 -10.24 -13.80 14.40
CA ARG A 30 -11.12 -13.73 15.59
C ARG A 30 -12.61 -13.61 15.24
N GLU A 31 -12.97 -12.79 14.26
CA GLU A 31 -14.35 -12.63 13.78
C GLU A 31 -14.87 -13.93 13.18
N LYS A 32 -14.04 -14.63 12.39
CA LYS A 32 -14.35 -15.96 11.87
C LYS A 32 -14.62 -16.95 13.01
N VAL A 33 -13.74 -17.00 14.01
CA VAL A 33 -13.93 -17.84 15.21
C VAL A 33 -15.22 -17.48 15.94
N GLN A 34 -15.53 -16.18 16.10
CA GLN A 34 -16.74 -15.72 16.77
C GLN A 34 -18.02 -16.06 15.98
N SER A 35 -17.98 -16.02 14.65
CA SER A 35 -19.08 -16.47 13.78
C SER A 35 -19.32 -17.98 13.92
N GLU A 36 -18.26 -18.78 13.93
CA GLU A 36 -18.33 -20.24 14.16
C GLU A 36 -18.91 -20.56 15.56
N PHE A 37 -18.59 -19.73 16.56
CA PHE A 37 -19.21 -19.83 17.88
C PHE A 37 -20.69 -19.44 17.91
N SER A 38 -21.10 -18.40 17.18
CA SER A 38 -22.51 -17.98 17.13
C SER A 38 -23.38 -19.10 16.57
N GLU A 39 -22.92 -19.80 15.52
CA GLU A 39 -23.60 -20.97 14.98
C GLU A 39 -23.71 -22.10 16.00
N LEU A 40 -22.65 -22.30 16.82
CA LEU A 40 -22.66 -23.28 17.90
C LEU A 40 -23.67 -22.91 19.00
N TYR A 41 -23.76 -21.63 19.39
CA TYR A 41 -24.73 -21.14 20.37
C TYR A 41 -26.16 -21.25 19.86
N ASP A 42 -26.42 -20.98 18.59
CA ASP A 42 -27.73 -21.15 17.96
C ASP A 42 -28.16 -22.63 17.93
N LEU A 43 -27.22 -23.55 17.70
CA LEU A 43 -27.48 -24.99 17.78
C LEU A 43 -27.85 -25.43 19.20
N ILE A 44 -27.11 -24.94 20.21
CA ILE A 44 -27.39 -25.21 21.62
C ILE A 44 -28.74 -24.63 22.04
N ALA A 45 -29.04 -23.38 21.65
CA ALA A 45 -30.31 -22.73 21.92
C ALA A 45 -31.50 -23.43 21.24
N ALA A 46 -31.28 -24.03 20.07
CA ALA A 46 -32.27 -24.86 19.38
C ALA A 46 -32.44 -26.27 19.98
N GLY A 47 -31.76 -26.60 21.09
CA GLY A 47 -31.80 -27.91 21.72
C GLY A 47 -31.15 -29.02 20.87
N LYS A 48 -30.33 -28.65 19.89
CA LYS A 48 -29.63 -29.60 19.02
C LYS A 48 -28.24 -29.86 19.61
N THR A 49 -27.90 -31.13 19.79
CA THR A 49 -26.54 -31.51 20.18
C THR A 49 -25.58 -31.19 19.03
N PRO A 50 -24.50 -30.42 19.27
CA PRO A 50 -23.46 -30.20 18.27
C PRO A 50 -22.90 -31.54 17.78
N PRO A 51 -22.45 -31.64 16.52
CA PRO A 51 -21.85 -32.87 16.01
C PRO A 51 -20.61 -33.24 16.85
N GLU A 52 -20.54 -34.48 17.32
CA GLU A 52 -19.37 -35.01 18.04
C GLU A 52 -18.11 -34.89 17.18
N VAL A 53 -17.21 -33.98 17.55
CA VAL A 53 -15.86 -33.91 16.97
C VAL A 53 -15.06 -35.06 17.59
N LYS A 54 -14.93 -36.16 16.85
CA LYS A 54 -14.18 -37.33 17.29
C LYS A 54 -12.68 -37.03 17.31
N GLY A 55 -12.14 -36.86 18.52
CA GLY A 55 -10.74 -37.11 18.84
C GLY A 55 -9.85 -35.87 18.96
N GLN A 56 -9.85 -35.22 20.12
CA GLN A 56 -8.68 -34.53 20.68
C GLN A 56 -8.89 -34.29 22.19
N GLY A 57 -7.87 -34.60 23.00
CA GLY A 57 -7.91 -34.42 24.46
C GLY A 57 -7.95 -32.94 24.86
N LYS A 58 -8.39 -32.68 26.11
CA LYS A 58 -8.38 -31.33 26.70
C LYS A 58 -6.99 -30.69 26.54
N PRO A 59 -6.86 -29.44 26.03
CA PRO A 59 -5.58 -28.77 25.97
C PRO A 59 -5.10 -28.42 27.39
N GLU A 60 -3.90 -28.86 27.75
CA GLU A 60 -3.19 -28.42 28.96
C GLU A 60 -2.39 -27.15 28.66
N LEU A 61 -2.57 -26.10 29.47
CA LEU A 61 -1.80 -24.86 29.37
C LEU A 61 -0.35 -25.10 29.85
N THR A 62 0.62 -24.43 29.24
CA THR A 62 2.01 -24.45 29.75
C THR A 62 2.10 -23.63 31.05
N PRO A 63 3.07 -23.94 31.94
CA PRO A 63 3.27 -23.19 33.19
C PRO A 63 3.47 -21.68 32.98
N GLU A 64 4.04 -21.27 31.85
CA GLU A 64 4.28 -19.88 31.48
C GLU A 64 2.98 -19.16 31.08
N GLN A 65 2.11 -19.84 30.33
CA GLN A 65 0.76 -19.34 30.00
C GLN A 65 -0.10 -19.22 31.26
N TYR A 66 0.08 -20.14 32.21
CA TYR A 66 -0.59 -20.10 33.51
C TYR A 66 -0.10 -18.91 34.35
N ALA A 67 1.22 -18.66 34.40
CA ALA A 67 1.81 -17.54 35.12
C ALA A 67 1.37 -16.17 34.55
N ALA A 68 1.26 -16.03 33.22
CA ALA A 68 0.79 -14.81 32.57
C ALA A 68 -0.68 -14.49 32.86
N LEU A 69 -1.51 -15.52 33.07
CA LEU A 69 -2.91 -15.39 33.47
C LEU A 69 -3.05 -14.98 34.95
N VAL A 70 -2.20 -15.54 35.82
CA VAL A 70 -2.18 -15.25 37.27
C VAL A 70 -1.59 -13.86 37.58
N TRP A 71 -0.63 -13.37 36.79
CA TRP A 71 0.01 -12.07 37.05
C TRP A 71 -0.93 -10.86 36.87
N ARG A 72 -2.12 -11.07 36.28
CA ARG A 72 -3.11 -10.02 36.03
C ARG A 72 -4.09 -9.79 37.19
N THR A 73 -4.19 -10.71 38.14
CA THR A 73 -4.95 -10.53 39.38
C THR A 73 -4.01 -10.05 40.47
N ALA A 74 -3.77 -8.73 40.52
CA ALA A 74 -2.86 -8.11 41.49
C ALA A 74 -3.38 -8.13 42.94
N GLU A 75 -4.52 -8.78 43.21
CA GLU A 75 -5.13 -8.86 44.55
C GLU A 75 -5.61 -10.28 44.86
N GLY A 76 -4.65 -11.23 44.94
CA GLY A 76 -4.66 -12.29 45.95
C GLY A 76 -5.78 -13.35 46.02
N GLU A 77 -6.77 -13.39 45.13
CA GLU A 77 -7.76 -14.48 45.12
C GLU A 77 -7.44 -15.53 44.04
N PRO A 78 -7.41 -16.84 44.38
CA PRO A 78 -7.26 -17.89 43.40
C PRO A 78 -8.51 -17.94 42.51
N ILE A 79 -8.27 -17.99 41.19
CA ILE A 79 -9.30 -18.10 40.15
C ILE A 79 -10.19 -19.31 40.46
N THR A 80 -11.51 -19.11 40.51
CA THR A 80 -12.45 -20.22 40.73
C THR A 80 -12.48 -21.17 39.53
N ASP A 81 -12.86 -22.44 39.73
CA ASP A 81 -12.96 -23.40 38.62
C ASP A 81 -13.91 -22.90 37.51
N GLU A 82 -14.93 -22.11 37.85
CA GLU A 82 -15.85 -21.49 36.87
C GLU A 82 -15.19 -20.35 36.07
N GLN A 83 -14.34 -19.53 36.70
CA GLN A 83 -13.57 -18.50 35.98
C GLN A 83 -12.47 -19.12 35.10
N ARG A 84 -11.87 -20.22 35.58
CA ARG A 84 -10.94 -21.05 34.81
C ARG A 84 -11.64 -21.66 33.59
N GLU A 85 -12.86 -22.18 33.76
CA GLU A 85 -13.66 -22.68 32.65
C GLU A 85 -14.13 -21.57 31.70
N ALA A 86 -14.45 -20.36 32.17
CA ALA A 86 -14.80 -19.24 31.30
C ALA A 86 -13.63 -18.73 30.45
N VAL A 87 -12.41 -18.73 31.01
CA VAL A 87 -11.18 -18.38 30.27
C VAL A 87 -10.83 -19.49 29.27
N LEU A 88 -10.96 -20.76 29.66
CA LEU A 88 -10.74 -21.91 28.78
C LEU A 88 -11.84 -22.05 27.72
N ALA A 89 -13.07 -21.62 27.99
CA ALA A 89 -14.18 -21.59 27.03
C ALA A 89 -14.07 -20.43 26.03
N GLY A 90 -13.32 -19.37 26.37
CA GLY A 90 -13.02 -18.23 25.48
C GLY A 90 -11.88 -18.47 24.48
N VAL A 91 -11.21 -19.62 24.55
CA VAL A 91 -10.17 -20.06 23.61
C VAL A 91 -10.63 -21.41 23.03
N LEU A 92 -10.99 -21.48 21.75
CA LEU A 92 -11.38 -22.77 21.16
C LEU A 92 -10.25 -23.81 21.29
N PRO A 93 -10.62 -25.09 21.45
CA PRO A 93 -9.70 -26.19 21.20
C PRO A 93 -9.44 -26.28 19.69
N GLY A 94 -8.18 -26.21 19.27
CA GLY A 94 -7.82 -26.61 17.91
C GLY A 94 -6.45 -26.15 17.42
N GLN A 95 -6.13 -24.86 17.54
CA GLN A 95 -4.77 -24.37 17.29
C GLN A 95 -4.45 -23.18 18.20
N PRO A 96 -3.28 -23.17 18.85
CA PRO A 96 -2.84 -22.02 19.61
C PRO A 96 -2.73 -20.82 18.67
N ILE A 97 -3.21 -19.65 19.12
CA ILE A 97 -2.83 -18.37 18.51
C ILE A 97 -1.30 -18.39 18.40
N CYS A 98 -0.76 -18.21 17.19
CA CYS A 98 0.68 -18.22 17.01
C CYS A 98 1.34 -17.14 17.89
N ASP A 99 2.63 -17.28 18.19
CA ASP A 99 3.34 -16.33 19.06
C ASP A 99 3.24 -14.90 18.52
N GLU A 100 3.22 -14.76 17.20
CA GLU A 100 2.99 -13.47 16.57
C GLU A 100 1.57 -12.96 16.86
N GLY A 101 0.54 -13.81 16.80
CA GLY A 101 -0.86 -13.41 17.01
C GLY A 101 -1.09 -12.91 18.44
N TRP A 102 -0.41 -13.55 19.40
CA TRP A 102 -0.37 -13.09 20.79
C TRP A 102 0.36 -11.76 20.94
N ALA A 103 1.48 -11.56 20.22
CA ALA A 103 2.20 -10.29 20.24
C ALA A 103 1.36 -9.13 19.68
N ALA A 104 0.63 -9.35 18.57
CA ALA A 104 -0.32 -8.36 18.02
C ALA A 104 -1.41 -8.00 19.03
N LEU A 105 -2.01 -9.01 19.65
CA LEU A 105 -3.08 -8.81 20.61
C LEU A 105 -2.57 -8.03 21.83
N GLN A 106 -1.37 -8.36 22.34
CA GLN A 106 -0.76 -7.63 23.44
C GLN A 106 -0.41 -6.19 23.07
N PHE A 107 0.10 -5.94 21.85
CA PHE A 107 0.39 -4.59 21.36
C PHE A 107 -0.89 -3.74 21.26
N ALA A 108 -1.97 -4.31 20.72
CA ALA A 108 -3.26 -3.66 20.61
C ALA A 108 -3.90 -3.39 21.99
N LEU A 109 -3.86 -4.37 22.90
CA LEU A 109 -4.37 -4.23 24.26
C LEU A 109 -3.60 -3.21 25.11
N ARG A 110 -2.34 -2.92 24.76
CA ARG A 110 -1.54 -1.85 25.40
C ARG A 110 -1.76 -0.47 24.78
N GLY A 111 -2.69 -0.33 23.83
CA GLY A 111 -2.96 0.93 23.14
C GLY A 111 -1.84 1.37 22.19
N GLY A 112 -0.92 0.46 21.83
CA GLY A 112 0.25 0.77 21.00
C GLY A 112 -0.12 1.41 19.66
N TRP A 113 -1.23 0.97 19.07
CA TRP A 113 -1.71 1.50 17.80
C TRP A 113 -2.25 2.95 17.92
N ARG A 114 -2.98 3.32 19.00
CA ARG A 114 -3.47 4.70 19.21
C ARG A 114 -2.28 5.65 19.23
N GLU A 115 -1.22 5.24 19.92
CA GLU A 115 0.01 6.02 20.02
C GLU A 115 0.75 6.09 18.68
N SER A 116 0.86 4.98 17.94
CA SER A 116 1.44 4.97 16.59
C SER A 116 0.68 5.87 15.61
N SER A 117 -0.65 5.85 15.63
CA SER A 117 -1.50 6.72 14.80
C SER A 117 -1.38 8.20 15.21
N ARG A 118 -1.31 8.50 16.51
CA ARG A 118 -1.04 9.87 16.99
C ARG A 118 0.34 10.37 16.56
N GLN A 119 1.36 9.51 16.63
CA GLN A 119 2.70 9.83 16.15
C GLN A 119 2.71 10.08 14.64
N ALA A 120 1.99 9.27 13.86
CA ALA A 120 1.82 9.49 12.42
C ALA A 120 1.13 10.85 12.14
N ALA A 121 0.03 11.17 12.83
CA ALA A 121 -0.64 12.46 12.71
C ALA A 121 0.28 13.63 13.11
N ALA A 122 1.07 13.48 14.19
CA ALA A 122 2.04 14.50 14.60
C ALA A 122 3.15 14.71 13.55
N TRP A 123 3.62 13.64 12.90
CA TRP A 123 4.58 13.75 11.80
C TRP A 123 3.97 14.42 10.57
N LEU A 124 2.73 14.11 10.21
CA LEU A 124 2.01 14.74 9.10
C LEU A 124 1.81 16.24 9.33
N ARG A 125 1.47 16.67 10.54
CA ARG A 125 1.42 18.11 10.88
C ARG A 125 2.78 18.78 10.74
N LYS A 126 3.86 18.15 11.22
CA LYS A 126 5.23 18.67 11.03
C LYS A 126 5.61 18.75 9.56
N ALA A 127 5.06 17.85 8.74
CA ALA A 127 5.25 17.82 7.29
C ALA A 127 4.44 18.89 6.53
N GLY A 128 3.45 19.52 7.15
CA GLY A 128 2.50 20.47 6.55
C GLY A 128 1.22 19.83 5.99
N GLU A 129 1.06 18.51 6.13
CA GLU A 129 -0.08 17.74 5.65
C GLU A 129 -1.19 17.73 6.72
N THR A 130 -1.88 18.86 6.84
CA THR A 130 -2.85 19.09 7.93
C THR A 130 -4.17 18.33 7.73
N VAL A 131 -4.64 18.18 6.49
CA VAL A 131 -5.92 17.51 6.19
C VAL A 131 -5.87 16.02 6.55
N GLU A 132 -4.79 15.34 6.20
CA GLU A 132 -4.58 13.92 6.49
C GLU A 132 -4.32 13.68 7.98
N ALA A 133 -3.58 14.57 8.63
CA ALA A 133 -3.39 14.51 10.07
C ALA A 133 -4.71 14.64 10.82
N ASP A 134 -5.53 15.64 10.45
CA ASP A 134 -6.84 15.89 11.04
C ASP A 134 -7.79 14.72 10.76
N GLY A 135 -7.70 14.11 9.57
CA GLY A 135 -8.42 12.87 9.25
C GLY A 135 -8.10 11.72 10.19
N ILE A 136 -6.81 11.54 10.54
CA ILE A 136 -6.39 10.55 11.53
C ILE A 136 -6.94 10.90 12.92
N ASP A 137 -6.87 12.16 13.35
CA ASP A 137 -7.41 12.55 14.66
C ASP A 137 -8.93 12.36 14.75
N VAL A 138 -9.66 12.69 13.68
CA VAL A 138 -11.10 12.47 13.59
C VAL A 138 -11.41 10.97 13.69
N ALA A 139 -10.68 10.13 12.95
CA ALA A 139 -10.82 8.68 13.06
C ALA A 139 -10.51 8.18 14.48
N LEU A 140 -9.45 8.73 15.11
CA LEU A 140 -9.08 8.39 16.48
C LEU A 140 -10.12 8.83 17.51
N SER A 141 -10.76 9.98 17.30
CA SER A 141 -11.77 10.55 18.21
C SER A 141 -13.11 9.81 18.20
N ARG A 142 -13.38 9.05 17.12
CA ARG A 142 -14.58 8.22 16.99
C ARG A 142 -14.48 6.91 17.75
N LEU A 143 -13.31 6.59 18.29
CA LEU A 143 -13.13 5.35 19.03
C LEU A 143 -13.61 5.52 20.46
N PRO A 144 -14.49 4.64 20.95
CA PRO A 144 -14.96 4.70 22.32
C PRO A 144 -13.76 4.58 23.27
N ASP A 145 -13.72 5.42 24.31
CA ASP A 145 -12.66 5.37 25.31
C ASP A 145 -12.77 4.11 26.18
N GLU A 146 -14.00 3.63 26.42
CA GLU A 146 -14.27 2.43 27.22
C GLU A 146 -15.59 1.77 26.79
N SER A 147 -15.58 0.82 25.86
CA SER A 147 -16.51 -0.33 25.88
C SER A 147 -16.11 -1.40 24.87
N ARG A 148 -16.30 -2.67 25.28
CA ARG A 148 -16.02 -3.88 24.49
C ARG A 148 -17.14 -4.21 23.49
N ASP A 149 -18.27 -3.52 23.57
CA ASP A 149 -19.52 -3.96 22.95
C ASP A 149 -19.67 -3.51 21.49
N GLU A 150 -18.86 -2.57 21.03
CA GLU A 150 -18.87 -2.09 19.63
C GLU A 150 -17.56 -2.41 18.89
N LEU A 151 -17.17 -3.69 18.92
CA LEU A 151 -15.98 -4.18 18.22
C LEU A 151 -16.00 -3.82 16.72
N SER A 152 -17.18 -3.78 16.09
CA SER A 152 -17.32 -3.43 14.66
C SER A 152 -16.96 -1.98 14.35
N GLY A 153 -17.44 -1.01 15.13
CA GLY A 153 -17.11 0.41 14.95
C GLY A 153 -15.63 0.69 15.18
N TYR A 154 -15.03 -0.03 16.12
CA TYR A 154 -13.59 0.00 16.37
C TYR A 154 -12.77 -0.51 15.17
N LEU A 155 -13.20 -1.62 14.56
CA LEU A 155 -12.56 -2.20 13.37
C LEU A 155 -12.65 -1.29 12.15
N GLU A 156 -13.81 -0.66 11.94
CA GLU A 156 -14.03 0.25 10.82
C GLU A 156 -13.14 1.50 10.95
N ALA A 157 -13.10 2.14 12.12
CA ALA A 157 -12.23 3.29 12.36
C ALA A 157 -10.74 2.95 12.18
N MET A 158 -10.30 1.76 12.60
CA MET A 158 -8.92 1.31 12.38
C MET A 158 -8.61 1.03 10.91
N ARG A 159 -9.53 0.40 10.17
CA ARG A 159 -9.39 0.21 8.72
C ARG A 159 -9.28 1.57 8.01
N THR A 160 -10.15 2.52 8.35
CA THR A 160 -10.12 3.86 7.76
C THR A 160 -8.79 4.57 8.04
N ALA A 161 -8.27 4.51 9.28
CA ALA A 161 -6.97 5.08 9.61
C ALA A 161 -5.82 4.41 8.82
N ALA A 162 -5.87 3.09 8.66
CA ALA A 162 -4.92 2.33 7.85
C ALA A 162 -4.93 2.77 6.38
N GLU A 163 -6.13 2.92 5.82
CA GLU A 163 -6.35 3.35 4.43
C GLU A 163 -5.83 4.77 4.19
N TYR A 164 -5.99 5.69 5.14
CA TYR A 164 -5.37 7.02 5.06
C TYR A 164 -3.84 6.93 5.04
N VAL A 165 -3.22 6.16 5.94
CA VAL A 165 -1.76 5.98 5.99
C VAL A 165 -1.24 5.32 4.71
N LEU A 166 -1.94 4.30 4.20
CA LEU A 166 -1.63 3.63 2.93
C LEU A 166 -1.76 4.58 1.74
N THR A 167 -2.83 5.39 1.70
CA THR A 167 -3.05 6.40 0.65
C THR A 167 -1.89 7.37 0.62
N ILE A 168 -1.43 7.86 1.77
CA ILE A 168 -0.24 8.71 1.85
C ILE A 168 0.98 7.95 1.33
N LEU A 169 1.25 6.74 1.82
CA LEU A 169 2.44 5.97 1.39
C LEU A 169 2.47 5.62 -0.10
N VAL A 170 1.32 5.41 -0.72
CA VAL A 170 1.18 5.07 -2.15
C VAL A 170 1.13 6.32 -3.02
N GLN A 171 0.41 7.37 -2.60
CA GLN A 171 0.25 8.58 -3.38
C GLN A 171 1.45 9.52 -3.25
N TYR A 172 2.12 9.63 -2.09
CA TYR A 172 3.26 10.55 -1.92
C TYR A 172 4.41 10.30 -2.92
N PRO A 173 4.79 9.03 -3.23
CA PRO A 173 5.75 8.74 -4.29
C PRO A 173 5.24 9.08 -5.70
N ILE A 174 3.95 8.86 -5.97
CA ILE A 174 3.33 9.05 -7.30
C ILE A 174 3.09 10.55 -7.59
N GLN A 175 2.70 11.32 -6.57
CA GLN A 175 2.58 12.77 -6.63
C GLN A 175 3.94 13.48 -6.81
N ARG A 176 5.06 12.76 -6.63
CA ARG A 176 6.42 13.22 -6.98
C ARG A 176 6.93 12.73 -8.34
N LEU A 177 6.49 11.56 -8.81
CA LEU A 177 6.85 11.05 -10.14
C LEU A 177 6.00 11.69 -11.24
N THR A 178 4.81 12.17 -10.90
CA THR A 178 4.10 13.15 -11.70
C THR A 178 4.51 14.54 -11.22
N PRO A 179 4.90 15.48 -12.09
CA PRO A 179 5.25 16.86 -11.72
C PRO A 179 4.04 17.70 -11.25
N SER A 180 3.04 17.07 -10.61
CA SER A 180 1.74 17.66 -10.31
C SER A 180 1.74 18.65 -9.14
N THR A 181 2.81 18.77 -8.36
CA THR A 181 2.94 19.89 -7.42
C THR A 181 3.52 21.10 -8.14
N ALA A 182 2.81 22.23 -8.08
CA ALA A 182 3.19 23.46 -8.78
C ALA A 182 4.65 23.87 -8.54
N GLY A 183 5.20 23.60 -7.35
CA GLY A 183 6.63 23.85 -7.04
C GLY A 183 7.59 23.03 -7.91
N GLY A 184 7.35 21.73 -8.09
CA GLY A 184 8.22 20.87 -8.90
C GLY A 184 8.20 21.22 -10.38
N LEU A 185 7.05 21.69 -10.89
CA LEU A 185 6.95 22.22 -12.25
C LEU A 185 7.82 23.48 -12.41
N ILE A 186 7.70 24.46 -11.52
CA ILE A 186 8.43 25.74 -11.63
C ILE A 186 9.94 25.53 -11.55
N ASP A 187 10.42 24.71 -10.62
CA ASP A 187 11.85 24.41 -10.51
C ASP A 187 12.38 23.72 -11.77
N ARG A 188 11.60 22.80 -12.35
CA ARG A 188 11.93 22.14 -13.62
C ARG A 188 12.00 23.14 -14.77
N LEU A 189 11.08 24.09 -14.84
CA LEU A 189 11.07 25.13 -15.88
C LEU A 189 12.22 26.12 -15.74
N ILE A 190 12.60 26.47 -14.51
CA ILE A 190 13.75 27.35 -14.26
C ILE A 190 15.07 26.65 -14.65
N ALA A 191 15.19 25.35 -14.41
CA ALA A 191 16.39 24.58 -14.78
C ALA A 191 16.44 24.17 -16.26
N GLY A 192 15.28 24.05 -16.91
CA GLY A 192 15.13 23.62 -18.30
C GLY A 192 15.42 24.71 -19.34
N PRO A 193 15.26 24.41 -20.64
CA PRO A 193 15.42 25.39 -21.71
C PRO A 193 14.20 26.33 -21.80
N ASP A 194 14.37 27.47 -22.48
CA ASP A 194 13.35 28.54 -22.58
C ASP A 194 12.20 28.21 -23.55
N ASP A 195 12.36 27.16 -24.36
CA ASP A 195 11.49 26.74 -25.46
C ASP A 195 10.81 25.38 -25.21
N ILE A 196 10.55 25.06 -23.93
CA ILE A 196 9.84 23.83 -23.57
C ILE A 196 8.34 23.93 -23.86
N GLU A 197 7.80 22.95 -24.59
CA GLU A 197 6.35 22.81 -24.80
C GLU A 197 5.65 22.36 -23.52
N LEU A 198 4.55 23.03 -23.17
CA LEU A 198 3.76 22.79 -21.98
C LEU A 198 2.36 22.29 -22.34
N SER A 199 1.92 21.27 -21.61
CA SER A 199 0.52 20.85 -21.65
C SER A 199 -0.42 21.98 -21.21
N PRO A 200 -1.71 21.96 -21.59
CA PRO A 200 -2.70 22.96 -21.13
C PRO A 200 -2.73 23.14 -19.61
N ARG A 201 -2.60 22.05 -18.86
CA ARG A 201 -2.58 22.06 -17.40
C ARG A 201 -1.31 22.73 -16.85
N GLU A 202 -0.14 22.40 -17.38
CA GLU A 202 1.13 23.00 -16.94
C GLU A 202 1.18 24.50 -17.26
N LEU A 203 0.67 24.91 -18.43
CA LEU A 203 0.57 26.32 -18.80
C LEU A 203 -0.33 27.09 -17.83
N ALA A 204 -1.49 26.52 -17.46
CA ALA A 204 -2.39 27.13 -16.48
C ALA A 204 -1.73 27.30 -15.09
N LEU A 205 -0.95 26.30 -14.65
CA LEU A 205 -0.20 26.37 -13.38
C LEU A 205 0.90 27.45 -13.43
N LEU A 206 1.62 27.54 -14.55
CA LEU A 206 2.63 28.57 -14.79
C LEU A 206 2.02 29.98 -14.75
N GLU A 207 0.86 30.17 -15.39
CA GLU A 207 0.14 31.44 -15.37
C GLU A 207 -0.34 31.83 -13.97
N ALA A 208 -0.85 30.86 -13.21
CA ALA A 208 -1.25 31.08 -11.82
C ALA A 208 -0.06 31.51 -10.97
N TYR A 209 1.10 30.85 -11.12
CA TYR A 209 2.34 31.22 -10.43
C TYR A 209 2.80 32.64 -10.80
N LEU A 210 2.79 32.98 -12.10
CA LEU A 210 3.17 34.31 -12.58
C LEU A 210 2.20 35.41 -12.12
N LYS A 211 0.94 35.10 -11.78
CA LYS A 211 0.00 36.07 -11.20
C LYS A 211 0.24 36.36 -9.73
N GLN A 212 1.00 35.53 -9.01
CA GLN A 212 1.30 35.77 -7.60
C GLN A 212 2.14 37.04 -7.43
N PRO A 213 1.77 37.94 -6.48
CA PRO A 213 2.52 39.15 -6.22
C PRO A 213 3.87 38.80 -5.58
N VAL A 214 4.94 39.43 -6.08
CA VAL A 214 6.26 39.37 -5.43
C VAL A 214 6.44 40.62 -4.61
N SER A 215 6.89 40.45 -3.37
CA SER A 215 7.19 41.59 -2.50
C SER A 215 8.29 42.46 -3.12
N PRO A 216 8.02 43.75 -3.41
CA PRO A 216 9.04 44.66 -3.93
C PRO A 216 10.27 44.75 -3.01
N SER A 217 10.06 44.62 -1.70
CA SER A 217 11.12 44.63 -0.70
C SER A 217 12.05 43.42 -0.83
N GLN A 218 11.54 42.25 -1.24
CA GLN A 218 12.36 41.08 -1.48
C GLN A 218 13.28 41.28 -2.69
N ILE A 219 12.72 41.76 -3.80
CA ILE A 219 13.49 42.07 -5.02
C ILE A 219 14.57 43.12 -4.73
N GLN A 220 14.24 44.16 -3.96
CA GLN A 220 15.22 45.19 -3.58
C GLN A 220 16.33 44.63 -2.69
N ARG A 221 16.01 43.78 -1.72
CA ARG A 221 17.02 43.14 -0.84
C ARG A 221 17.97 42.23 -1.62
N GLU A 222 17.43 41.39 -2.52
CA GLU A 222 18.24 40.57 -3.42
C GLU A 222 19.17 41.47 -4.24
N LYS A 223 18.61 42.49 -4.91
CA LYS A 223 19.39 43.42 -5.74
C LYS A 223 20.47 44.17 -4.95
N GLN A 224 20.22 44.56 -3.71
CA GLN A 224 21.23 45.20 -2.84
C GLN A 224 22.37 44.25 -2.45
N THR A 225 22.09 42.94 -2.37
CA THR A 225 23.05 41.94 -1.88
C THR A 225 23.90 41.38 -3.02
N THR A 226 23.29 41.08 -4.17
CA THR A 226 23.94 40.40 -5.30
C THR A 226 24.11 41.29 -6.53
N GLY A 227 23.60 42.53 -6.52
CA GLY A 227 23.57 43.44 -7.69
C GLY A 227 22.45 43.12 -8.69
N GLU A 228 22.01 41.86 -8.72
CA GLU A 228 20.91 41.33 -9.54
C GLU A 228 19.85 40.68 -8.64
N SER A 229 18.61 40.53 -9.12
CA SER A 229 17.54 39.85 -8.37
C SER A 229 17.21 38.53 -9.05
N GLU A 230 17.65 37.43 -8.43
CA GLU A 230 17.39 36.07 -8.88
C GLU A 230 15.88 35.82 -9.05
N THR A 231 15.04 36.41 -8.18
CA THR A 231 13.58 36.32 -8.31
C THR A 231 13.07 36.96 -9.59
N ASN A 232 13.66 38.09 -10.00
CA ASN A 232 13.27 38.77 -11.24
C ASN A 232 13.72 37.97 -12.47
N ASP A 233 14.92 37.40 -12.45
CA ASP A 233 15.46 36.61 -13.57
C ASP A 233 14.66 35.33 -13.78
N LYS A 234 14.34 34.61 -12.69
CA LYS A 234 13.44 33.44 -12.72
C LYS A 234 12.08 33.80 -13.34
N ARG A 235 11.49 34.93 -12.92
CA ARG A 235 10.19 35.36 -13.48
C ARG A 235 10.28 35.79 -14.95
N ASN A 236 11.37 36.39 -15.38
CA ASN A 236 11.59 36.74 -16.78
C ASN A 236 11.69 35.48 -17.64
N LYS A 237 12.45 34.47 -17.20
CA LYS A 237 12.53 33.16 -17.86
C LYS A 237 11.16 32.48 -17.97
N LEU A 238 10.42 32.41 -16.87
CA LEU A 238 9.07 31.82 -16.87
C LEU A 238 8.08 32.56 -17.80
N LYS A 239 8.22 33.88 -17.98
CA LYS A 239 7.45 34.64 -18.98
C LYS A 239 7.83 34.26 -20.40
N LEU A 240 9.12 34.08 -20.70
CA LEU A 240 9.57 33.63 -22.02
C LEU A 240 8.96 32.28 -22.39
N ILE A 241 9.01 31.30 -21.48
CA ILE A 241 8.40 29.98 -21.67
C ILE A 241 6.88 30.09 -21.91
N ARG A 242 6.19 30.94 -21.14
CA ARG A 242 4.76 31.19 -21.31
C ARG A 242 4.45 31.77 -22.69
N ASP A 243 5.19 32.79 -23.11
CA ASP A 243 4.95 33.50 -24.37
C ASP A 243 5.29 32.61 -25.58
N PHE A 244 6.33 31.77 -25.47
CA PHE A 244 6.64 30.71 -26.43
C PHE A 244 5.46 29.75 -26.62
N ASN A 245 4.87 29.26 -25.53
CA ASN A 245 3.73 28.34 -25.58
C ASN A 245 2.45 28.98 -26.14
N HIS A 246 2.20 30.26 -25.84
CA HIS A 246 1.10 31.00 -26.46
C HIS A 246 1.30 31.17 -27.98
N ASN A 247 2.52 31.48 -28.41
CA ASN A 247 2.84 31.61 -29.84
C ASN A 247 2.70 30.27 -30.59
N LEU A 248 3.14 29.15 -29.98
CA LEU A 248 2.95 27.81 -30.56
C LEU A 248 1.46 27.53 -30.78
N ARG A 249 0.61 27.82 -29.80
CA ARG A 249 -0.85 27.60 -29.91
C ARG A 249 -1.52 28.52 -30.90
N ALA A 250 -1.09 29.78 -30.98
CA ALA A 250 -1.60 30.73 -31.98
C ALA A 250 -1.24 30.32 -33.42
N THR A 251 -0.15 29.56 -33.60
CA THR A 251 0.31 29.08 -34.91
C THR A 251 -0.46 27.84 -35.38
N ILE A 252 -1.10 27.09 -34.49
CA ILE A 252 -1.93 25.94 -34.87
C ILE A 252 -3.18 26.50 -35.57
N PRO A 253 -3.37 26.25 -36.88
CA PRO A 253 -4.51 26.79 -37.61
C PRO A 253 -5.80 26.26 -36.97
N ALA A 254 -6.75 27.18 -36.72
CA ALA A 254 -8.04 26.89 -36.06
C ALA A 254 -8.82 25.73 -36.70
N SER A 255 -8.51 25.38 -37.95
CA SER A 255 -9.03 24.22 -38.68
C SER A 255 -8.73 22.87 -38.01
N ILE A 256 -7.71 22.75 -37.16
CA ILE A 256 -7.34 21.47 -36.49
C ILE A 256 -7.89 21.44 -35.05
N ALA A 257 -8.25 22.59 -34.46
CA ALA A 257 -8.63 22.71 -33.05
C ALA A 257 -10.13 22.55 -32.78
N SER A 258 -10.95 22.29 -33.80
CA SER A 258 -12.40 22.21 -33.69
C SER A 258 -12.96 20.83 -34.07
N GLU A 259 -12.52 19.78 -33.37
CA GLU A 259 -13.42 18.67 -33.06
C GLU A 259 -14.00 18.94 -31.66
N PRO A 260 -15.30 19.25 -31.54
CA PRO A 260 -15.89 19.58 -30.26
C PRO A 260 -15.86 18.35 -29.36
N ALA A 261 -15.10 18.45 -28.27
CA ALA A 261 -15.23 17.56 -27.12
C ALA A 261 -16.65 17.68 -26.58
N ALA A 262 -17.53 16.80 -27.06
CA ALA A 262 -18.82 16.57 -26.46
C ALA A 262 -18.62 16.17 -25.00
N ASP A 263 -19.47 16.74 -24.16
CA ASP A 263 -19.64 16.52 -22.73
C ASP A 263 -19.76 15.01 -22.41
N VAL A 264 -18.62 14.36 -22.16
CA VAL A 264 -18.55 12.98 -21.66
C VAL A 264 -18.50 13.07 -20.15
N GLY A 265 -19.67 12.95 -19.53
CA GLY A 265 -19.79 12.58 -18.13
C GLY A 265 -18.91 11.37 -17.84
N GLN A 266 -18.20 11.42 -16.72
CA GLN A 266 -17.30 10.37 -16.23
C GLN A 266 -18.08 9.10 -15.86
N SER A 267 -18.61 8.38 -16.84
CA SER A 267 -18.72 6.94 -16.77
C SER A 267 -17.34 6.39 -17.13
N GLU A 268 -16.73 5.68 -16.20
CA GLU A 268 -15.59 4.80 -16.45
C GLU A 268 -15.82 4.12 -17.80
N PRO A 269 -14.96 4.33 -18.82
CA PRO A 269 -15.24 3.85 -20.15
C PRO A 269 -15.30 2.33 -20.06
N GLU A 270 -16.52 1.79 -20.13
CA GLU A 270 -16.70 0.37 -20.39
C GLU A 270 -15.81 0.07 -21.59
N LEU A 271 -14.85 -0.84 -21.40
CA LEU A 271 -13.95 -1.33 -22.43
C LEU A 271 -14.79 -1.99 -23.51
N SER A 272 -15.44 -1.17 -24.34
CA SER A 272 -16.18 -1.64 -25.50
C SER A 272 -15.17 -2.34 -26.40
N ASP A 273 -15.63 -3.37 -27.11
CA ASP A 273 -14.88 -4.14 -28.11
C ASP A 273 -14.47 -3.28 -29.32
N ASN A 274 -13.90 -2.11 -29.09
CA ASN A 274 -13.37 -1.24 -30.11
C ASN A 274 -12.07 -1.87 -30.64
N GLU A 275 -12.16 -2.43 -31.84
CA GLU A 275 -11.04 -3.00 -32.57
C GLU A 275 -9.86 -2.01 -32.68
N ASP A 276 -10.12 -0.71 -32.71
CA ASP A 276 -9.07 0.31 -32.76
C ASP A 276 -8.24 0.38 -31.47
N TYR A 277 -8.87 0.13 -30.31
CA TYR A 277 -8.18 0.03 -29.03
C TYR A 277 -7.30 -1.22 -28.97
N LYS A 278 -7.83 -2.37 -29.42
CA LYS A 278 -7.07 -3.63 -29.50
C LYS A 278 -5.85 -3.48 -30.42
N GLN A 279 -6.02 -2.85 -31.58
CA GLN A 279 -4.92 -2.56 -32.51
C GLN A 279 -3.89 -1.58 -31.94
N SER A 280 -4.33 -0.55 -31.23
CA SER A 280 -3.42 0.43 -30.60
C SER A 280 -2.60 -0.18 -29.47
N LEU A 281 -3.23 -1.00 -28.62
CA LEU A 281 -2.55 -1.76 -27.56
C LEU A 281 -1.55 -2.76 -28.15
N GLN A 282 -1.92 -3.42 -29.25
CA GLN A 282 -1.05 -4.35 -29.97
C GLN A 282 0.19 -3.64 -30.57
N LYS A 283 0.01 -2.47 -31.20
CA LYS A 283 1.12 -1.64 -31.71
C LYS A 283 2.05 -1.20 -30.58
N LEU A 284 1.49 -0.76 -29.45
CA LEU A 284 2.26 -0.35 -28.27
C LEU A 284 3.08 -1.51 -27.71
N LEU A 285 2.46 -2.68 -27.51
CA LEU A 285 3.13 -3.89 -27.04
C LEU A 285 4.25 -4.33 -28.01
N SER A 286 4.02 -4.23 -29.32
CA SER A 286 5.02 -4.56 -30.34
C SER A 286 6.28 -3.69 -30.21
N VAL A 287 6.12 -2.37 -30.01
CA VAL A 287 7.24 -1.43 -29.81
C VAL A 287 8.03 -1.75 -28.54
N PHE A 288 7.35 -2.03 -27.42
CA PHE A 288 8.04 -2.32 -26.14
C PHE A 288 8.75 -3.66 -26.08
N THR A 289 8.54 -4.52 -27.07
CA THR A 289 9.02 -5.92 -27.05
C THR A 289 9.78 -6.29 -28.32
N ASP A 290 10.22 -5.28 -29.09
CA ASP A 290 10.94 -5.42 -30.35
C ASP A 290 10.27 -6.41 -31.34
N GLY A 291 8.93 -6.42 -31.36
CA GLY A 291 8.13 -7.33 -32.19
C GLY A 291 8.16 -8.81 -31.78
N VAL A 292 8.92 -9.18 -30.74
CA VAL A 292 8.99 -10.57 -30.23
C VAL A 292 7.69 -10.94 -29.52
N SER A 293 7.03 -9.99 -28.84
CA SER A 293 5.82 -10.34 -28.07
C SER A 293 4.61 -10.62 -28.95
N GLU A 294 4.46 -10.02 -30.12
CA GLU A 294 3.22 -10.16 -30.89
C GLU A 294 2.95 -11.62 -31.27
N LYS A 295 3.96 -12.31 -31.80
CA LYS A 295 3.85 -13.74 -32.15
C LYS A 295 3.68 -14.62 -30.90
N CYS A 296 4.34 -14.28 -29.79
CA CYS A 296 4.24 -15.04 -28.54
C CYS A 296 2.88 -14.86 -27.87
N ILE A 297 2.34 -13.64 -27.83
CA ILE A 297 1.03 -13.29 -27.28
C ILE A 297 -0.08 -13.97 -28.09
N ILE A 298 -0.02 -13.91 -29.43
CA ILE A 298 -1.02 -14.60 -30.28
C ILE A 298 -0.97 -16.12 -30.05
N LYS A 299 0.22 -16.71 -29.93
CA LYS A 299 0.36 -18.14 -29.63
C LYS A 299 -0.15 -18.48 -28.22
N ALA A 300 0.16 -17.67 -27.22
CA ALA A 300 -0.31 -17.84 -25.85
C ALA A 300 -1.84 -17.74 -25.77
N ALA A 301 -2.44 -16.75 -26.45
CA ALA A 301 -3.89 -16.61 -26.55
C ALA A 301 -4.56 -17.83 -27.19
N LYS A 302 -3.97 -18.39 -28.25
CA LYS A 302 -4.45 -19.65 -28.87
C LYS A 302 -4.38 -20.84 -27.91
N VAL A 303 -3.32 -20.93 -27.09
CA VAL A 303 -3.20 -21.95 -26.04
C VAL A 303 -4.28 -21.77 -24.98
N MET A 304 -4.56 -20.53 -24.58
CA MET A 304 -5.59 -20.22 -23.57
C MET A 304 -7.00 -20.61 -24.05
N GLN A 305 -7.34 -20.33 -25.30
CA GLN A 305 -8.65 -20.64 -25.89
C GLN A 305 -8.86 -22.14 -26.15
N ASN A 306 -7.80 -22.95 -26.17
CA ASN A 306 -7.92 -24.38 -26.44
C ASN A 306 -8.56 -25.10 -25.24
N LYS A 307 -9.81 -25.56 -25.41
CA LYS A 307 -10.58 -26.26 -24.37
C LYS A 307 -10.10 -27.69 -24.12
N ASN A 308 -9.30 -28.27 -25.01
CA ASN A 308 -8.79 -29.63 -24.89
C ASN A 308 -7.52 -29.71 -24.03
N LEU A 309 -6.95 -28.56 -23.62
CA LEU A 309 -5.78 -28.51 -22.77
C LEU A 309 -6.18 -28.35 -21.31
N THR A 310 -5.54 -29.13 -20.45
CA THR A 310 -5.62 -28.99 -19.00
C THR A 310 -4.94 -27.69 -18.53
N VAL A 311 -5.23 -27.26 -17.30
CA VAL A 311 -4.58 -26.09 -16.67
C VAL A 311 -3.05 -26.24 -16.70
N ASN A 312 -2.55 -27.44 -16.40
CA ASN A 312 -1.12 -27.74 -16.39
C ASN A 312 -0.47 -27.53 -17.77
N GLU A 313 -1.06 -28.12 -18.82
CA GLU A 313 -0.54 -28.01 -20.19
C GLU A 313 -0.61 -26.58 -20.72
N LYS A 314 -1.65 -25.81 -20.33
CA LYS A 314 -1.75 -24.39 -20.68
C LYS A 314 -0.62 -23.59 -20.06
N LEU A 315 -0.39 -23.76 -18.75
CA LEU A 315 0.69 -23.08 -18.04
C LEU A 315 2.05 -23.42 -18.65
N GLU A 316 2.34 -24.70 -18.88
CA GLU A 316 3.62 -25.13 -19.46
C GLU A 316 3.85 -24.54 -20.87
N LYS A 317 2.83 -24.58 -21.74
CA LYS A 317 2.95 -24.05 -23.11
C LYS A 317 3.08 -22.53 -23.13
N ILE A 318 2.37 -21.81 -22.26
CA ILE A 318 2.49 -20.35 -22.18
C ILE A 318 3.84 -19.96 -21.60
N ASP A 319 4.31 -20.63 -20.55
CA ASP A 319 5.60 -20.35 -19.90
C ASP A 319 6.78 -20.56 -20.87
N ARG A 320 6.71 -21.58 -21.74
CA ARG A 320 7.70 -21.78 -22.82
C ARG A 320 7.71 -20.67 -23.86
N LEU A 321 6.58 -19.99 -24.09
CA LEU A 321 6.48 -18.86 -25.02
C LEU A 321 6.90 -17.54 -24.36
N THR A 322 6.52 -17.36 -23.10
CA THR A 322 6.71 -16.13 -22.34
C THR A 322 6.80 -16.50 -20.86
N PRO A 323 8.03 -16.69 -20.33
CA PRO A 323 8.23 -17.16 -18.97
C PRO A 323 7.47 -16.30 -17.96
N PHE A 324 6.69 -16.93 -17.10
CA PHE A 324 5.94 -16.20 -16.08
C PHE A 324 6.89 -15.58 -15.07
N SER A 325 6.68 -14.30 -14.76
CA SER A 325 7.42 -13.62 -13.69
C SER A 325 7.34 -14.43 -12.39
N PRO A 326 8.46 -14.65 -11.66
CA PRO A 326 8.47 -15.40 -10.41
C PRO A 326 7.61 -14.77 -9.29
N THR A 327 7.13 -13.54 -9.49
CA THR A 327 6.20 -12.85 -8.58
C THR A 327 4.73 -13.07 -8.90
N ALA A 328 4.39 -13.67 -10.05
CA ALA A 328 3.00 -13.95 -10.40
C ALA A 328 2.37 -14.90 -9.37
N SER A 329 1.28 -14.46 -8.72
CA SER A 329 0.52 -15.24 -7.77
C SER A 329 -0.35 -16.28 -8.47
N GLY A 330 -0.67 -17.38 -7.79
CA GLY A 330 -1.59 -18.40 -8.34
C GLY A 330 -2.96 -17.84 -8.70
N ASP A 331 -3.42 -16.81 -7.98
CA ASP A 331 -4.73 -16.19 -8.21
C ASP A 331 -4.74 -15.40 -9.53
N LYS A 332 -3.76 -14.50 -9.76
CA LYS A 332 -3.55 -13.85 -11.07
C LYS A 332 -3.44 -14.82 -12.25
N LEU A 333 -2.76 -15.95 -12.07
CA LEU A 333 -2.68 -16.98 -13.13
C LEU A 333 -4.01 -17.70 -13.32
N GLY A 334 -4.78 -17.88 -12.24
CA GLY A 334 -6.14 -18.41 -12.28
C GLY A 334 -7.08 -17.51 -13.06
N ASP A 335 -7.07 -16.21 -12.76
CA ASP A 335 -7.85 -15.19 -13.45
C ASP A 335 -7.53 -15.17 -14.95
N MET A 336 -6.24 -15.22 -15.29
CA MET A 336 -5.80 -15.30 -16.68
C MET A 336 -6.38 -16.54 -17.40
N LEU A 337 -6.41 -17.70 -16.74
CA LEU A 337 -6.87 -18.95 -17.34
C LEU A 337 -8.39 -19.20 -17.20
N GLY A 338 -9.12 -18.34 -16.48
CA GLY A 338 -10.52 -18.55 -16.14
C GLY A 338 -10.76 -19.72 -15.18
N VAL A 339 -9.82 -19.98 -14.27
CA VAL A 339 -9.91 -21.05 -13.25
C VAL A 339 -9.56 -20.50 -11.86
N SER A 340 -9.91 -21.22 -10.80
CA SER A 340 -9.54 -20.79 -9.45
C SER A 340 -8.02 -20.84 -9.22
N GLY A 341 -7.48 -19.91 -8.44
CA GLY A 341 -6.06 -19.93 -8.06
C GLY A 341 -5.64 -21.22 -7.33
N ALA A 342 -6.57 -21.91 -6.67
CA ALA A 342 -6.35 -23.23 -6.08
C ALA A 342 -6.11 -24.32 -7.14
N ALA A 343 -6.79 -24.27 -8.29
CA ALA A 343 -6.56 -25.19 -9.39
C ALA A 343 -5.15 -25.01 -9.98
N VAL A 344 -4.69 -23.77 -10.09
CA VAL A 344 -3.31 -23.46 -10.51
C VAL A 344 -2.29 -23.99 -9.50
N LYS A 345 -2.48 -23.72 -8.21
CA LYS A 345 -1.54 -24.16 -7.15
C LYS A 345 -1.42 -25.69 -7.04
N LYS A 346 -2.42 -26.43 -7.51
CA LYS A 346 -2.44 -27.91 -7.57
C LYS A 346 -1.79 -28.49 -8.84
N SER A 347 -1.43 -27.66 -9.82
CA SER A 347 -0.81 -28.17 -11.05
C SER A 347 0.65 -28.56 -10.84
N GLU A 348 1.13 -29.54 -11.61
CA GLU A 348 2.54 -29.99 -11.57
C GLU A 348 3.49 -28.85 -11.93
N TRP A 349 3.16 -28.07 -12.96
CA TRP A 349 3.93 -26.89 -13.36
C TRP A 349 4.15 -25.91 -12.20
N TRP A 350 3.12 -25.68 -11.37
CA TRP A 350 3.25 -24.79 -10.20
C TRP A 350 4.17 -25.40 -9.14
N ALA A 351 4.05 -26.69 -8.87
CA ALA A 351 4.94 -27.40 -7.96
C ALA A 351 6.41 -27.29 -8.43
N ASP A 352 6.67 -27.53 -9.72
CA ASP A 352 8.03 -27.54 -10.27
C ASP A 352 8.64 -26.14 -10.39
N ASN A 353 7.83 -25.12 -10.71
CA ASN A 353 8.36 -23.78 -11.01
C ASN A 353 8.29 -22.81 -9.83
N ARG A 354 7.46 -23.08 -8.81
CA ARG A 354 7.18 -22.12 -7.73
C ARG A 354 7.43 -22.65 -6.33
N LYS A 355 7.31 -23.96 -6.09
CA LYS A 355 7.64 -24.53 -4.79
C LYS A 355 9.14 -24.32 -4.53
N GLY A 356 9.51 -23.75 -3.38
CA GLY A 356 10.90 -23.44 -3.03
C GLY A 356 11.44 -22.10 -3.55
N LYS A 357 11.02 -21.59 -4.72
CA LYS A 357 11.55 -20.29 -5.24
C LYS A 357 11.16 -19.08 -4.38
N LYS A 358 9.98 -19.12 -3.74
CA LYS A 358 9.58 -18.05 -2.81
C LYS A 358 10.48 -18.05 -1.57
N GLU A 359 10.71 -19.22 -0.98
CA GLU A 359 11.59 -19.40 0.18
C GLU A 359 13.03 -18.99 -0.16
N GLU A 360 13.54 -19.37 -1.33
CA GLU A 360 14.84 -18.94 -1.82
C GLU A 360 14.94 -17.41 -1.97
N MET A 361 13.91 -16.76 -2.53
CA MET A 361 13.89 -15.31 -2.69
C MET A 361 13.80 -14.58 -1.34
N VAL A 362 13.03 -15.13 -0.39
CA VAL A 362 12.95 -14.63 0.99
C VAL A 362 14.30 -14.78 1.67
N ALA A 363 14.92 -15.96 1.62
CA ALA A 363 16.25 -16.22 2.16
C ALA A 363 17.31 -15.26 1.56
N ARG A 364 17.24 -15.00 0.24
CA ARG A 364 18.11 -14.03 -0.43
C ARG A 364 17.89 -12.60 0.07
N ARG A 365 16.64 -12.21 0.34
CA ARG A 365 16.33 -10.89 0.92
C ARG A 365 16.84 -10.78 2.34
N GLU A 366 16.63 -11.80 3.17
CA GLU A 366 17.14 -11.85 4.55
C GLU A 366 18.67 -11.77 4.59
N ASP A 367 19.37 -12.51 3.71
CA ASP A 367 20.82 -12.45 3.60
C ASP A 367 21.30 -11.04 3.19
N ASN A 368 20.61 -10.41 2.23
CA ASN A 368 20.91 -9.02 1.86
C ASN A 368 20.69 -8.04 3.02
N HIS A 369 19.63 -8.21 3.81
CA HIS A 369 19.39 -7.41 5.01
C HIS A 369 20.48 -7.63 6.06
N ARG A 370 20.88 -8.88 6.28
CA ARG A 370 21.98 -9.24 7.20
C ARG A 370 23.31 -8.63 6.75
N LYS A 371 23.61 -8.64 5.45
CA LYS A 371 24.80 -7.98 4.87
C LYS A 371 24.78 -6.47 5.07
N ARG A 372 23.64 -5.82 4.84
CA ARG A 372 23.47 -4.38 5.07
C ARG A 372 23.61 -4.01 6.55
N ALA A 373 23.04 -4.81 7.45
CA ALA A 373 23.19 -4.61 8.88
C ALA A 373 24.66 -4.69 9.34
N LYS A 374 25.44 -5.64 8.80
CA LYS A 374 26.89 -5.72 9.06
C LYS A 374 27.66 -4.50 8.53
N GLN A 375 27.29 -3.97 7.37
CA GLN A 375 27.92 -2.76 6.81
C GLN A 375 27.57 -1.48 7.59
N HIS A 376 26.47 -1.48 8.34
CA HIS A 376 26.00 -0.36 9.13
C HIS A 376 26.23 -0.52 10.63
N GLN A 377 27.00 -1.51 11.09
CA GLN A 377 27.53 -1.44 12.46
C GLN A 377 28.46 -0.23 12.49
N PRO A 378 28.07 0.88 13.16
CA PRO A 378 28.95 2.01 13.29
C PRO A 378 30.20 1.49 13.98
N ASN A 379 31.35 1.86 13.42
CA ASN A 379 32.64 1.61 14.03
C ASN A 379 32.65 2.43 15.33
N ARG A 380 32.03 1.91 16.40
CA ARG A 380 32.17 2.38 17.77
C ARG A 380 33.62 2.08 18.08
N LYS A 381 34.49 3.01 17.72
CA LYS A 381 35.75 3.15 18.41
C LYS A 381 35.35 3.47 19.84
N ASP A 382 35.78 2.60 20.73
CA ASP A 382 35.67 2.77 22.16
C ASP A 382 36.39 4.07 22.51
N ASP A 383 35.63 5.18 22.59
CA ASP A 383 36.10 6.45 23.15
C ASP A 383 36.04 6.39 24.69
N ASP A 384 36.43 5.24 25.25
CA ASP A 384 36.58 5.00 26.69
C ASP A 384 38.07 5.08 27.05
N ASP A 385 38.68 6.24 26.86
CA ASP A 385 39.96 6.59 27.47
C ASP A 385 39.97 8.11 27.73
N TYR A 386 39.29 8.52 28.81
CA TYR A 386 39.53 9.79 29.50
C TYR A 386 39.93 9.46 30.94
N ASP A 387 41.25 9.46 31.18
CA ASP A 387 41.89 9.54 32.49
C ASP A 387 42.28 11.00 32.78
#